data_AF-A0A7S3J3A4-F1
#
_entry.id   AF-A0A7S3J3A4-F1
#
_cell.length_a   1.000
_cell.length_b   1.000
_cell.length_c   1.000
_cell.angle_alpha   90.00
_cell.angle_beta   90.00
_cell.angle_gamma   90.00
#
_symmetry.space_group_name_H-M   'P 1'
#
loop_
_entity.id
_entity.type
_entity.pdbx_description
1 polymer ?
#
loop_
_entity_poly.entity_id
_entity_poly.type
_entity_poly.pdbx_seq_one_letter_code
_entity_poly.pdbx_strand_id
1 'polypeptide(L)'
;MTCCVVGALTYYAFVTKNDFTVLGSFLLVLCTSLLLTMVLCFVFHSRFLRILYCGLAIMLLGFYLIVDTQMLRGNSTVAFSEDDYIIAALLIYSDIINLFIQILALLAESKD
;
A
#
# COMPACT_ATOMS: atom_id res chain seq x y z
N MET A 1 2.44 -13.21 8.32
CA MET A 1 2.86 -11.79 8.40
C MET A 1 1.85 -10.89 7.70
N THR A 2 1.54 -11.13 6.43
CA THR A 2 0.58 -10.33 5.65
C THR A 2 -0.79 -10.19 6.32
N CYS A 3 -1.41 -11.28 6.80
CA CYS A 3 -2.71 -11.18 7.51
C CYS A 3 -2.65 -10.27 8.75
N CYS A 4 -1.54 -10.27 9.50
CA CYS A 4 -1.38 -9.42 10.67
C CYS A 4 -1.26 -7.95 10.25
N VAL A 5 -0.49 -7.67 9.19
CA VAL A 5 -0.32 -6.31 8.65
C VAL A 5 -1.64 -5.78 8.10
N VAL A 6 -2.30 -6.54 7.24
CA VAL A 6 -3.62 -6.18 6.67
C VAL A 6 -4.64 -5.97 7.78
N GLY A 7 -4.75 -6.90 8.74
CA GLY A 7 -5.68 -6.79 9.85
C GLY A 7 -5.44 -5.55 10.73
N ALA A 8 -4.17 -5.25 11.06
CA ALA A 8 -3.81 -4.08 11.85
C ALA A 8 -4.10 -2.76 11.11
N LEU A 9 -3.74 -2.66 9.82
CA LEU A 9 -3.99 -1.47 9.01
C LEU A 9 -5.48 -1.23 8.78
N THR A 10 -6.22 -2.30 8.49
CA THR A 10 -7.67 -2.26 8.32
C THR A 10 -8.33 -1.79 9.63
N TYR A 11 -8.00 -2.42 10.76
CA TYR A 11 -8.51 -1.99 12.07
C TYR A 11 -8.16 -0.53 12.37
N TYR A 12 -6.92 -0.10 12.09
CA TYR A 12 -6.51 1.29 12.24
C TYR A 12 -7.36 2.24 11.38
N ALA A 13 -7.60 1.91 10.11
CA ALA A 13 -8.46 2.69 9.22
C ALA A 13 -9.91 2.82 9.75
N PHE A 14 -10.43 1.76 10.40
CA PHE A 14 -11.75 1.77 11.05
C PHE A 14 -11.81 2.58 12.35
N VAL A 15 -10.71 2.75 13.08
CA VAL A 15 -10.69 3.48 14.36
C VAL A 15 -10.31 4.96 14.18
N THR A 16 -9.43 5.24 13.23
CA THR A 16 -8.90 6.57 12.98
C THR A 16 -10.00 7.57 12.59
N LYS A 17 -9.87 8.79 13.12
CA LYS A 17 -10.72 9.95 12.79
C LYS A 17 -10.06 10.90 11.79
N ASN A 18 -8.77 10.74 11.52
CA ASN A 18 -8.04 11.54 10.54
C ASN A 18 -8.41 11.07 9.13
N ASP A 19 -8.78 12.02 8.27
CA ASP A 19 -9.03 11.75 6.87
C ASP A 19 -7.69 11.68 6.11
N PHE A 20 -7.22 10.47 5.82
CA PHE A 20 -5.99 10.27 5.06
C PHE A 20 -6.20 10.35 3.55
N THR A 21 -7.45 10.46 3.09
CA THR A 21 -7.77 10.60 1.65
C THR A 21 -7.26 11.93 1.08
N VAL A 22 -7.06 12.94 1.94
CA VAL A 22 -6.48 14.26 1.57
C VAL A 22 -4.95 14.20 1.46
N LEU A 23 -4.31 13.11 1.87
CA LEU A 23 -2.85 12.95 1.89
C LEU A 23 -2.26 12.61 0.50
N GLY A 24 -2.90 13.06 -0.59
CA GLY A 24 -2.46 12.79 -1.96
C GLY A 24 -1.02 13.24 -2.25
N SER A 25 -0.57 14.35 -1.65
CA SER A 25 0.81 14.82 -1.77
C SER A 25 1.83 13.84 -1.17
N PHE A 26 1.48 13.14 -0.10
CA PHE A 26 2.36 12.15 0.53
C PHE A 26 2.45 10.88 -0.32
N LEU A 27 1.32 10.43 -0.88
CA LEU A 27 1.30 9.32 -1.83
C LEU A 27 2.14 9.62 -3.09
N LEU A 28 2.11 10.87 -3.58
CA LEU A 28 2.93 11.31 -4.71
C LEU A 28 4.43 11.23 -4.38
N VAL A 29 4.85 11.71 -3.21
CA VAL A 29 6.25 11.60 -2.76
C VAL A 29 6.68 10.14 -2.66
N LEU A 30 5.85 9.25 -2.10
CA LEU A 30 6.18 7.84 -2.03
C LEU A 30 6.23 7.17 -3.40
N CYS A 31 5.29 7.46 -4.29
CA CYS A 31 5.26 6.94 -5.65
C CYS A 31 6.53 7.34 -6.43
N THR A 32 6.93 8.62 -6.36
CA THR A 32 8.17 9.10 -7.01
C THR A 32 9.42 8.45 -6.43
N SER A 33 9.50 8.23 -5.11
CA SER A 33 10.61 7.53 -4.47
C SER A 33 10.73 6.07 -4.92
N LEU A 34 9.59 5.42 -5.19
CA LEU A 34 9.50 4.07 -5.72
C LEU A 34 9.99 3.99 -7.16
N LEU A 35 9.56 4.93 -8.01
CA LEU A 35 10.00 5.02 -9.41
C LEU A 35 11.52 5.24 -9.50
N LEU A 36 12.07 6.13 -8.69
CA LEU A 36 13.52 6.34 -8.63
C LEU A 36 14.26 5.07 -8.21
N THR A 37 13.78 4.40 -7.17
CA THR A 37 14.41 3.16 -6.68
C THR A 37 14.29 2.03 -7.70
N MET A 38 13.21 1.97 -8.47
CA MET A 38 13.04 1.02 -9.58
C MET A 38 14.10 1.20 -10.66
N VAL A 39 14.34 2.45 -11.09
CA VAL A 39 15.38 2.78 -12.07
C VAL A 39 16.77 2.40 -11.53
N LEU A 40 17.05 2.72 -10.26
CA LEU A 40 18.32 2.35 -9.63
C LEU A 40 18.50 0.83 -9.52
N CYS A 41 17.45 0.08 -9.19
CA CYS A 41 17.48 -1.39 -9.20
C CYS A 41 17.85 -1.94 -10.59
N PHE A 42 17.28 -1.37 -11.66
CA PHE A 42 17.56 -1.79 -13.03
C PHE A 42 19.00 -1.51 -13.47
N VAL A 43 19.63 -0.45 -12.96
CA VAL A 43 21.02 -0.12 -13.29
C VAL A 43 22.01 -0.93 -12.45
N PHE A 44 21.84 -0.92 -11.13
CA PHE A 44 22.86 -1.41 -10.20
C PHE A 44 22.67 -2.86 -9.76
N HIS A 45 21.50 -3.48 -9.99
CA HIS A 45 21.18 -4.88 -9.64
C HIS A 45 21.59 -5.29 -8.21
N SER A 46 21.62 -4.33 -7.29
CA SER A 46 22.09 -4.56 -5.92
C SER A 46 20.97 -5.13 -5.06
N ARG A 47 21.31 -6.16 -4.27
CA ARG A 47 20.44 -6.75 -3.24
C ARG A 47 19.89 -5.69 -2.28
N PHE A 48 20.74 -4.76 -1.85
CA PHE A 48 20.32 -3.68 -0.95
C PHE A 48 19.22 -2.81 -1.56
N LEU A 49 19.34 -2.46 -2.84
CA LEU A 49 18.33 -1.65 -3.54
C LEU A 49 17.02 -2.42 -3.71
N ARG A 50 17.06 -3.73 -3.94
CA ARG A 50 15.86 -4.59 -4.02
C ARG A 50 15.12 -4.66 -2.69
N ILE A 51 15.84 -4.80 -1.57
CA ILE A 51 15.24 -4.75 -0.22
C ILE A 51 14.63 -3.37 0.04
N LEU A 52 15.34 -2.29 -0.29
CA LEU A 52 14.84 -0.92 -0.15
C LEU A 52 13.56 -0.69 -0.99
N TYR A 53 13.57 -1.16 -2.24
CA TYR A 53 12.42 -1.11 -3.13
C TYR A 53 11.21 -1.84 -2.54
N CYS A 54 11.40 -3.07 -2.06
CA CYS A 54 10.31 -3.85 -1.46
C CYS A 54 9.77 -3.16 -0.19
N GLY A 55 10.65 -2.60 0.65
CA GLY A 55 10.25 -1.86 1.85
C GLY A 55 9.40 -0.62 1.52
N LEU A 56 9.83 0.19 0.56
CA LEU A 56 9.07 1.35 0.08
C LEU A 56 7.74 0.94 -0.55
N ALA A 57 7.71 -0.14 -1.34
CA ALA A 57 6.50 -0.71 -1.93
C ALA A 57 5.49 -1.16 -0.88
N ILE A 58 5.92 -1.88 0.16
CA ILE A 58 5.05 -2.33 1.25
C ILE A 58 4.48 -1.12 2.00
N MET A 59 5.28 -0.09 2.24
CA MET A 59 4.81 1.12 2.90
C MET A 59 3.74 1.83 2.05
N LEU A 60 3.99 2.03 0.75
CA LEU A 60 3.04 2.63 -0.18
C LEU A 60 1.72 1.85 -0.22
N LEU A 61 1.78 0.53 -0.43
CA LEU A 61 0.59 -0.33 -0.51
C LEU A 61 -0.18 -0.37 0.81
N GLY A 62 0.51 -0.28 1.96
CA GLY A 62 -0.14 -0.16 3.26
C GLY A 62 -0.92 1.15 3.41
N PHE A 63 -0.40 2.25 2.87
CA PHE A 63 -1.12 3.53 2.83
C PHE A 63 -2.33 3.49 1.89
N TYR A 64 -2.19 2.90 0.69
CA TYR A 64 -3.33 2.70 -0.21
C TYR A 64 -4.43 1.87 0.45
N LEU A 65 -4.08 0.77 1.11
CA LEU A 65 -5.05 -0.05 1.83
C LEU A 65 -5.82 0.75 2.90
N ILE A 66 -5.15 1.65 3.63
CA ILE A 66 -5.82 2.53 4.59
C ILE A 66 -6.80 3.45 3.87
N VAL A 67 -6.35 4.13 2.80
CA VAL A 67 -7.17 5.10 2.05
C VAL A 67 -8.39 4.40 1.46
N ASP A 68 -8.22 3.28 0.75
CA ASP A 68 -9.31 2.54 0.13
C ASP A 68 -10.31 2.00 1.17
N THR A 69 -9.82 1.55 2.33
CA THR A 69 -10.69 1.12 3.44
C THR A 69 -11.47 2.30 4.03
N GLN A 70 -10.86 3.49 4.14
CA GLN A 70 -11.55 4.69 4.64
C GLN A 70 -12.62 5.18 3.64
N MET A 71 -12.32 5.13 2.34
CA MET A 71 -13.27 5.46 1.26
C MET A 71 -14.47 4.50 1.25
N LEU A 72 -14.24 3.20 1.51
CA LEU A 72 -15.32 2.21 1.66
C LEU A 72 -16.20 2.49 2.89
N ARG A 73 -15.59 2.88 4.01
CA ARG A 73 -16.33 3.17 5.26
C ARG A 73 -17.24 4.41 5.14
N GLY A 74 -16.99 5.29 4.18
CA GLY A 74 -17.76 6.53 3.99
C GLY A 74 -17.42 7.64 4.99
N ASN A 75 -16.33 7.52 5.75
CA ASN A 75 -15.86 8.55 6.70
C ASN A 75 -14.74 9.43 6.11
N SER A 76 -14.69 9.54 4.79
CA SER A 76 -13.69 10.28 4.02
C SER A 76 -14.35 11.35 3.17
N THR A 77 -13.63 12.42 2.87
CA THR A 77 -14.04 13.49 1.94
C THR A 77 -14.35 12.99 0.53
N VAL A 78 -13.73 11.88 0.14
CA VAL A 78 -14.06 11.12 -1.07
C VAL A 78 -14.50 9.72 -0.63
N ALA A 79 -15.71 9.32 -0.97
CA ALA A 79 -16.29 8.04 -0.60
C ALA A 79 -16.88 7.35 -1.83
N PHE A 80 -16.90 6.02 -1.82
CA PHE A 80 -17.60 5.26 -2.85
C PHE A 80 -19.11 5.43 -2.70
N SER A 81 -19.83 5.48 -3.82
CA SER A 81 -21.28 5.36 -3.79
C SER A 81 -21.69 3.95 -3.36
N GLU A 82 -22.88 3.77 -2.79
CA GLU A 82 -23.39 2.44 -2.42
C GLU A 82 -23.46 1.50 -3.63
N ASP A 83 -23.59 2.04 -4.84
CA ASP A 83 -23.60 1.30 -6.11
C ASP A 83 -22.22 0.78 -6.54
N ASP A 84 -21.13 1.34 -6.01
CA ASP A 84 -19.75 1.05 -6.42
C ASP A 84 -19.07 -0.02 -5.56
N TYR A 85 -19.81 -0.73 -4.70
CA TYR A 85 -19.27 -1.71 -3.75
C TYR A 85 -18.44 -2.82 -4.42
N ILE A 86 -18.80 -3.24 -5.64
CA ILE A 86 -18.05 -4.24 -6.41
C ILE A 86 -16.65 -3.71 -6.74
N ILE A 87 -16.58 -2.46 -7.21
CA ILE A 87 -15.31 -1.82 -7.59
C ILE A 87 -14.46 -1.58 -6.34
N ALA A 88 -15.07 -1.10 -5.25
CA ALA A 88 -14.38 -0.88 -3.99
C ALA A 88 -13.79 -2.18 -3.42
N ALA A 89 -14.55 -3.27 -3.45
CA ALA A 89 -14.06 -4.59 -3.02
C ALA A 89 -12.90 -5.09 -3.89
N LEU A 90 -12.95 -4.84 -5.20
CA LEU A 90 -11.88 -5.23 -6.14
C LEU A 90 -10.58 -4.45 -5.89
N LEU A 91 -10.68 -3.15 -5.60
CA LEU A 91 -9.53 -2.31 -5.25
C LEU A 91 -8.86 -2.78 -3.95
N ILE A 92 -9.63 -2.99 -2.88
CA ILE A 92 -9.10 -3.52 -1.62
C ILE A 92 -8.48 -4.91 -1.81
N TYR A 93 -9.10 -5.78 -2.62
CA TYR A 93 -8.53 -7.08 -2.95
C TYR A 93 -7.17 -6.95 -3.66
N SER A 94 -7.09 -6.07 -4.67
CA SER A 94 -5.85 -5.78 -5.40
C SER A 94 -4.73 -5.31 -4.46
N ASP A 95 -5.05 -4.40 -3.53
CA ASP A 95 -4.08 -3.90 -2.55
C ASP A 95 -3.55 -5.00 -1.63
N ILE A 96 -4.42 -5.89 -1.15
CA ILE A 96 -4.03 -7.02 -0.30
C ILE A 96 -3.10 -7.98 -1.05
N ILE A 97 -3.42 -8.31 -2.31
CA ILE A 97 -2.61 -9.22 -3.13
C ILE A 97 -1.25 -8.59 -3.45
N ASN A 98 -1.21 -7.31 -3.82
CA ASN A 98 0.05 -6.63 -4.10
C ASN A 98 0.92 -6.52 -2.84
N LEU A 99 0.33 -6.21 -1.69
CA LEU A 99 1.04 -6.16 -0.41
C LEU A 99 1.61 -7.54 -0.04
N PHE A 100 0.85 -8.61 -0.30
CA PHE A 100 1.32 -9.98 -0.10
C PHE A 100 2.54 -10.30 -0.97
N ILE A 101 2.49 -10.00 -2.26
CA ILE A 101 3.59 -10.27 -3.20
C ILE A 101 4.85 -9.51 -2.79
N GLN A 102 4.74 -8.24 -2.37
CA GLN A 102 5.92 -7.46 -1.97
C GLN A 102 6.52 -7.93 -0.65
N ILE A 103 5.71 -8.37 0.30
CA ILE A 103 6.21 -9.00 1.54
C ILE A 103 6.95 -10.29 1.21
N LEU A 104 6.44 -11.11 0.29
CA LEU A 104 7.14 -12.31 -0.17
C LEU A 104 8.46 -11.99 -0.86
N ALA A 105 8.49 -10.98 -1.73
CA ALA A 105 9.70 -10.54 -2.42
C ALA A 105 10.78 -10.07 -1.43
N LEU A 106 10.39 -9.30 -0.40
CA LEU A 106 11.29 -8.90 0.67
C LEU A 106 11.86 -10.10 1.45
N LEU A 107 11.00 -11.07 1.78
CA LEU A 107 11.41 -12.28 2.50
C LEU A 107 12.36 -13.14 1.66
N ALA A 108 12.10 -13.30 0.36
CA ALA A 108 12.98 -14.00 -0.55
C ALA A 108 14.37 -13.33 -0.59
N GLU A 109 14.41 -12.01 -0.75
CA GLU A 109 15.67 -11.27 -0.80
C GLU A 109 16.43 -11.27 0.53
N SER A 110 15.75 -11.43 1.66
CA SER A 110 16.39 -11.52 2.98
C SER A 110 17.05 -12.87 3.27
N LYS A 111 16.70 -13.92 2.52
CA LYS A 111 17.09 -15.30 2.80
C LYS A 111 18.33 -15.77 2.04
N ASP A 112 18.68 -15.09 0.95
CA ASP A 112 19.95 -15.23 0.23
C ASP A 112 21.11 -14.49 0.94
#